data_AF-A0A067T4R8-F1
#
_entry.id   AF-A0A067T4R8-F1
#
_cell.length_a   1.000
_cell.length_b   1.000
_cell.length_c   1.000
_cell.angle_alpha   90.00
_cell.angle_beta   90.00
_cell.angle_gamma   90.00
#
_symmetry.space_group_name_H-M   'P 1'
#
loop_
_entity.id
_entity.type
_entity.pdbx_description
1 polymer ?
#
loop_
_entity_poly.entity_id
_entity_poly.type
_entity_poly.pdbx_seq_one_letter_code
_entity_poly.pdbx_strand_id
1 'polypeptide(L)'
;MAHPGDRLLAYTSSEAVKNGISVAYSTFYNTRGLENMWNSPFGRTLHEIVSPYDGELLVYSPHTLWIPADDVKERKLRQAFNELGLDYDNQPPKQQDISNSDNRDSQTFTEDEEVDQDQDDDDNDDNDDNADKPRRTSKRRLVNEQKALVRQKKEEGAHLKNLRAQRHKFIDEQEAALKVLEDSDYGNTSYDSMHSVHQRDAKDYQPDLYVGHVKTVKLVHTDDIDDISHSTYRAYRKTYHDCGVLIVELKSGASRTTKGRKFNMETKSQIREASGDLFRYCIAYFAVYPNAQYVTAVATGGVFWSWSKIDKDDVPAWDGQDDDPEEYEQKEQLFTLKFEENLFILGTEESDHQWTEVNNTCIYPLTMDHLPGVPEANPRVAPPE
;
A
#
# COMPACT_ATOMS: atom_id res chain seq x y z
N MET A 1 0.69 23.19 24.51
CA MET A 1 1.94 22.40 24.43
C MET A 1 2.16 21.76 25.78
N ALA A 2 2.07 20.43 25.85
CA ALA A 2 2.42 19.70 27.06
C ALA A 2 3.86 20.05 27.48
N HIS A 3 4.06 20.48 28.72
CA HIS A 3 5.40 20.80 29.19
C HIS A 3 6.23 19.49 29.26
N PRO A 4 7.51 19.50 28.86
CA PRO A 4 8.41 18.33 28.93
C PRO A 4 8.58 17.68 30.33
N GLY A 5 7.87 18.15 31.35
CA GLY A 5 7.87 17.61 32.71
C GLY A 5 6.52 17.08 33.20
N ASP A 6 5.44 17.22 32.42
CA ASP A 6 4.17 16.59 32.76
C ASP A 6 4.29 15.11 32.42
N ARG A 7 4.45 14.27 33.46
CA ARG A 7 4.34 12.81 33.31
C ARG A 7 3.07 12.52 32.53
N LEU A 8 3.21 11.82 31.41
CA LEU A 8 2.08 11.30 30.65
C LEU A 8 1.19 10.54 31.63
N LEU A 9 -0.02 11.07 31.82
CA LEU A 9 -0.97 10.51 32.76
C LEU A 9 -1.28 9.09 32.29
N ALA A 10 -1.31 8.15 33.24
CA ALA A 10 -1.80 6.81 32.94
C ALA A 10 -3.19 6.92 32.34
N TYR A 11 -3.41 6.27 31.20
CA TYR A 11 -4.72 6.19 30.59
C TYR A 11 -5.64 5.36 31.49
N THR A 12 -6.91 5.76 31.54
CA THR A 12 -7.96 5.00 32.22
C THR A 12 -9.23 5.16 31.42
N SER A 13 -9.85 4.04 31.05
CA SER A 13 -11.07 4.03 30.26
C SER A 13 -12.18 4.79 30.99
N SER A 14 -12.71 5.82 30.33
CA SER A 14 -13.80 6.61 30.89
C SER A 14 -15.10 5.81 30.95
N GLU A 15 -16.07 6.31 31.73
CA GLU A 15 -17.43 5.76 31.71
C GLU A 15 -18.08 5.89 30.32
N ALA A 16 -17.67 6.86 29.49
CA ALA A 16 -18.16 6.96 28.12
C ALA A 16 -17.69 5.79 27.25
N VAL A 17 -16.42 5.37 27.37
CA VAL A 17 -15.88 4.18 26.69
C VAL A 17 -16.63 2.93 27.13
N LYS A 18 -16.78 2.74 28.45
CA LYS A 18 -17.50 1.58 29.02
C LYS A 18 -18.97 1.54 28.60
N ASN A 19 -19.65 2.69 28.58
CA ASN A 19 -21.01 2.80 28.07
C ASN A 19 -21.09 2.49 26.57
N GLY A 20 -20.11 2.95 25.76
CA GLY A 20 -20.00 2.60 24.35
C GLY A 20 -19.88 1.10 24.13
N ILE A 21 -19.04 0.42 24.92
CA ILE A 21 -18.90 -1.04 24.91
C ILE A 21 -20.22 -1.73 25.28
N SER A 22 -20.87 -1.27 26.34
CA SER A 22 -22.17 -1.80 26.79
C SER A 22 -23.24 -1.67 25.71
N VAL A 23 -23.32 -0.51 25.04
CA VAL A 23 -24.25 -0.27 23.92
C VAL A 23 -23.94 -1.20 22.75
N ALA A 24 -22.65 -1.35 22.40
CA ALA A 24 -22.23 -2.25 21.32
C ALA A 24 -22.65 -3.71 21.60
N TYR A 25 -22.47 -4.18 22.84
CA TYR A 25 -22.91 -5.52 23.25
C TYR A 25 -24.41 -5.65 23.58
N SER A 26 -25.16 -4.55 23.61
CA SER A 26 -26.55 -4.57 24.06
C SER A 26 -27.43 -5.41 23.12
N THR A 27 -28.10 -6.42 23.68
CA THR A 27 -29.10 -7.21 22.95
C THR A 27 -30.39 -6.44 22.68
N PHE A 28 -30.65 -5.37 23.45
CA PHE A 28 -31.85 -4.56 23.32
C PHE A 28 -31.67 -3.47 22.26
N TYR A 29 -30.56 -2.75 22.31
CA TYR A 29 -30.32 -1.59 21.46
C TYR A 29 -29.52 -1.92 20.19
N ASN A 30 -28.82 -3.06 20.18
CA ASN A 30 -28.02 -3.50 19.06
C ASN A 30 -28.35 -4.96 18.72
N THR A 31 -29.56 -5.18 18.20
CA THR A 31 -30.07 -6.53 17.89
C THR A 31 -29.25 -7.25 16.81
N ARG A 32 -28.62 -6.50 15.90
CA ARG A 32 -27.62 -6.98 14.92
C ARG A 32 -26.17 -6.78 15.37
N GLY A 33 -25.97 -6.50 16.65
CA GLY A 33 -24.84 -5.74 17.19
C GLY A 33 -23.48 -6.36 17.33
N LEU A 34 -23.22 -7.44 16.61
CA LEU A 34 -21.86 -7.91 16.37
C LEU A 34 -21.52 -7.95 14.89
N GLU A 35 -22.49 -7.67 14.02
CA GLU A 35 -22.32 -7.56 12.58
C GLU A 35 -21.93 -6.12 12.15
N ASN A 36 -22.06 -5.14 13.05
CA ASN A 36 -21.72 -3.74 12.80
C ASN A 36 -20.39 -3.33 13.47
N MET A 37 -19.66 -2.44 12.81
CA MET A 37 -18.33 -1.97 13.19
C MET A 37 -18.27 -1.29 14.58
N TRP A 38 -17.19 -1.55 15.30
CA TRP A 38 -16.92 -1.13 16.69
C TRP A 38 -16.34 0.30 16.80
N ASN A 39 -16.65 1.17 15.84
CA ASN A 39 -16.02 2.49 15.70
C ASN A 39 -16.22 3.39 16.93
N SER A 40 -17.38 3.32 17.59
CA SER A 40 -17.70 4.22 18.70
C SER A 40 -16.78 4.05 19.91
N PRO A 41 -16.62 2.86 20.51
CA PRO A 41 -15.74 2.70 21.67
C PRO A 41 -14.26 2.94 21.35
N PHE A 42 -13.74 2.47 20.21
CA PHE A 42 -12.35 2.70 19.83
C PHE A 42 -12.08 4.16 19.44
N GLY A 43 -12.95 4.77 18.64
CA GLY A 43 -12.83 6.19 18.30
C GLY A 43 -12.85 7.06 19.55
N ARG A 44 -13.73 6.77 20.52
CA ARG A 44 -13.75 7.48 21.81
C ARG A 44 -12.46 7.29 22.60
N THR A 45 -11.94 6.06 22.67
CA THR A 45 -10.69 5.74 23.36
C THR A 45 -9.52 6.52 22.77
N LEU A 46 -9.37 6.50 21.44
CA LEU A 46 -8.32 7.25 20.75
C LEU A 46 -8.46 8.76 20.96
N HIS A 47 -9.68 9.31 20.90
CA HIS A 47 -9.91 10.72 21.18
C HIS A 47 -9.49 11.12 22.60
N GLU A 48 -9.71 10.26 23.59
CA GLU A 48 -9.27 10.51 24.96
C GLU A 48 -7.75 10.45 25.08
N ILE A 49 -7.10 9.47 24.44
CA ILE A 49 -5.64 9.32 24.42
C ILE A 49 -4.94 10.53 23.78
N VAL A 50 -5.47 11.04 22.67
CA VAL A 50 -4.85 12.17 21.95
C VAL A 50 -5.28 13.55 22.47
N SER A 51 -6.27 13.61 23.35
CA SER A 51 -6.76 14.89 23.90
C SER A 51 -5.69 15.76 24.59
N PRO A 52 -4.65 15.22 25.25
CA PRO A 52 -3.61 16.04 25.88
C PRO A 52 -2.66 16.74 24.89
N TYR A 53 -2.76 16.46 23.59
CA TYR A 53 -1.85 16.97 22.56
C TYR A 53 -2.38 18.26 21.88
N ASP A 54 -3.37 18.94 22.46
CA ASP A 54 -3.86 20.27 22.05
C ASP A 54 -4.20 20.39 20.54
N GLY A 55 -4.65 19.31 19.91
CA GLY A 55 -5.01 19.28 18.48
C GLY A 55 -3.85 19.08 17.51
N GLU A 56 -2.63 18.80 18.00
CA GLU A 56 -1.52 18.34 17.15
C GLU A 56 -1.74 16.91 16.64
N LEU A 57 -2.51 16.12 17.38
CA LEU A 57 -2.95 14.78 17.02
C LEU A 57 -4.46 14.78 16.82
N LEU A 58 -4.91 14.21 15.70
CA LEU A 58 -6.32 14.11 15.35
C LEU A 58 -6.68 12.65 15.09
N VAL A 59 -7.85 12.25 15.58
CA VAL A 59 -8.46 10.97 15.22
C VAL A 59 -9.46 11.22 14.10
N TYR A 60 -9.29 10.54 12.98
CA TYR A 60 -10.20 10.62 11.84
C TYR A 60 -10.15 9.31 11.05
N SER A 61 -11.18 9.04 10.24
CA SER A 61 -11.01 8.07 9.17
C SER A 61 -10.18 8.78 8.10
N PRO A 62 -8.99 8.27 7.75
CA PRO A 62 -8.10 9.01 6.87
C PRO A 62 -8.77 9.15 5.51
N HIS A 63 -8.47 10.26 4.85
CA HIS A 63 -8.51 10.25 3.40
C HIS A 63 -7.53 9.16 2.99
N THR A 64 -8.06 8.12 2.37
CA THR A 64 -7.42 7.08 1.57
C THR A 64 -5.88 7.13 1.61
N LEU A 65 -5.21 6.09 2.13
CA LEU A 65 -3.77 5.85 1.87
C LEU A 65 -3.64 5.61 0.37
N TRP A 66 -3.64 6.72 -0.36
CA TRP A 66 -3.94 6.77 -1.76
C TRP A 66 -2.63 6.69 -2.50
N ILE A 67 -2.52 5.66 -3.33
CA ILE A 67 -1.41 5.51 -4.25
C ILE A 67 -1.95 5.87 -5.62
N PRO A 68 -1.46 6.97 -6.24
CA PRO A 68 -1.90 7.39 -7.57
C PRO A 68 -1.85 6.23 -8.57
N ALA A 69 -2.81 6.16 -9.50
CA ALA A 69 -2.78 5.11 -10.52
C ALA A 69 -1.51 5.20 -11.38
N ASP A 70 -1.02 6.42 -11.60
CA ASP A 70 0.23 6.67 -12.32
C ASP A 70 1.43 6.09 -11.57
N ASP A 71 1.52 6.27 -10.25
CA ASP A 71 2.56 5.66 -9.42
C ASP A 71 2.47 4.12 -9.47
N VAL A 72 1.26 3.56 -9.41
CA VAL A 72 1.04 2.11 -9.54
C VAL A 72 1.50 1.62 -10.92
N LYS A 73 1.18 2.37 -11.98
CA LYS A 73 1.54 2.04 -13.37
C LYS A 73 3.04 2.15 -13.60
N GLU A 74 3.68 3.20 -13.10
CA GLU A 74 5.13 3.38 -13.19
C GLU A 74 5.87 2.24 -12.50
N ARG A 75 5.46 1.89 -11.28
CA ARG A 75 6.03 0.79 -10.51
C ARG A 75 5.89 -0.55 -11.23
N LYS A 76 4.71 -0.86 -11.78
CA LYS A 76 4.49 -2.05 -12.63
C LYS A 76 5.34 -2.07 -13.89
N LEU A 77 5.67 -0.91 -14.44
CA LEU A 77 6.60 -0.84 -15.58
C LEU A 77 8.03 -1.09 -15.12
N ARG A 78 8.50 -0.43 -14.06
CA ARG A 78 9.84 -0.65 -13.48
C ARG A 78 10.08 -2.14 -13.17
N GLN A 79 9.08 -2.80 -12.58
CA GLN A 79 8.99 -4.26 -12.42
C GLN A 79 9.33 -5.02 -13.70
N ALA A 80 8.54 -4.79 -14.75
CA ALA A 80 8.64 -5.57 -15.98
C ALA A 80 10.00 -5.37 -16.69
N PHE A 81 10.68 -4.24 -16.45
CA PHE A 81 12.07 -4.03 -16.88
C PHE A 81 13.07 -4.80 -16.00
N ASN A 82 12.91 -4.76 -14.68
CA ASN A 82 13.79 -5.48 -13.74
C ASN A 82 13.76 -7.00 -13.96
N GLU A 83 12.59 -7.59 -14.21
CA GLU A 83 12.42 -9.03 -14.53
C GLU A 83 13.22 -9.45 -15.78
N LEU A 84 13.45 -8.52 -16.70
CA LEU A 84 14.27 -8.72 -17.89
C LEU A 84 15.76 -8.36 -17.68
N GLY A 85 16.15 -7.98 -16.46
CA GLY A 85 17.50 -7.52 -16.14
C GLY A 85 17.84 -6.17 -16.77
N LEU A 86 16.84 -5.31 -16.98
CA LEU A 86 16.98 -4.02 -17.66
C LEU A 86 16.76 -2.86 -16.71
N ASP A 87 17.56 -1.80 -16.86
CA ASP A 87 17.42 -0.57 -16.11
C ASP A 87 16.31 0.31 -16.70
N TYR A 88 15.20 0.48 -15.97
CA TYR A 88 14.07 1.31 -16.40
C TYR A 88 14.46 2.76 -16.72
N ASP A 89 15.35 3.37 -15.95
CA ASP A 89 15.69 4.79 -16.10
C ASP A 89 16.65 5.01 -17.28
N ASN A 90 17.52 4.03 -17.57
CA ASN A 90 18.53 4.10 -18.62
C ASN A 90 18.12 3.43 -19.96
N GLN A 91 16.82 3.38 -20.28
CA GLN A 91 16.35 2.88 -21.58
C GLN A 91 16.61 3.86 -22.73
N PRO A 92 16.91 3.37 -23.95
CA PRO A 92 17.17 4.23 -25.10
C PRO A 92 15.94 5.10 -25.44
N PRO A 93 16.15 6.34 -25.93
CA PRO A 93 15.05 7.22 -26.33
C PRO A 93 14.28 6.66 -27.54
N LYS A 94 12.98 7.02 -27.62
CA LYS A 94 11.97 6.56 -28.61
C LYS A 94 12.43 6.58 -30.08
N GLN A 95 13.44 7.39 -30.42
CA GLN A 95 13.89 7.62 -31.80
C GLN A 95 14.88 6.57 -32.35
N GLN A 96 15.46 5.68 -31.52
CA GLN A 96 16.48 4.73 -31.99
C GLN A 96 15.92 3.39 -32.52
N ASP A 97 14.66 3.04 -32.24
CA ASP A 97 14.10 1.74 -32.62
C ASP A 97 13.44 1.72 -34.03
N ILE A 98 13.38 2.86 -34.73
CA ILE A 98 12.58 3.00 -35.97
C ILE A 98 13.38 2.74 -37.27
N SER A 99 14.73 2.72 -37.27
CA SER A 99 15.46 2.90 -38.53
C SER A 99 16.43 1.81 -39.00
N ASN A 100 16.61 0.64 -38.36
CA ASN A 100 17.66 -0.29 -38.81
C ASN A 100 17.33 -1.79 -38.95
N SER A 101 16.10 -2.28 -38.68
CA SER A 101 15.84 -3.73 -38.79
C SER A 101 15.33 -4.22 -40.15
N ASP A 102 15.08 -3.34 -41.11
CA ASP A 102 14.26 -3.71 -42.27
C ASP A 102 15.01 -4.04 -43.56
N ASN A 103 16.36 -4.05 -43.65
CA ASN A 103 16.92 -4.34 -44.98
C ASN A 103 18.37 -4.80 -45.17
N ARG A 104 19.11 -5.30 -44.18
CA ARG A 104 20.43 -5.88 -44.48
C ARG A 104 20.66 -7.20 -43.75
N ASP A 105 20.76 -8.25 -44.55
CA ASP A 105 21.13 -9.62 -44.21
C ASP A 105 20.02 -10.54 -43.70
N SER A 106 18.84 -10.44 -44.33
CA SER A 106 18.19 -11.68 -44.77
C SER A 106 19.10 -12.33 -45.83
N GLN A 107 20.19 -12.97 -45.39
CA GLN A 107 20.67 -14.14 -46.10
C GLN A 107 19.49 -15.09 -46.06
N THR A 108 18.77 -15.08 -47.18
CA THR A 108 17.68 -15.97 -47.50
C THR A 108 18.25 -17.37 -47.40
N PHE A 109 18.17 -17.97 -46.22
CA PHE A 109 18.14 -19.42 -46.10
C PHE A 109 16.79 -19.78 -46.70
N THR A 110 16.77 -19.89 -48.02
CA THR A 110 15.66 -20.42 -48.78
C THR A 110 15.41 -21.82 -48.23
N GLU A 111 14.42 -21.94 -47.33
CA GLU A 111 13.80 -23.18 -46.89
C GLU A 111 12.98 -23.81 -48.04
N ASP A 112 13.57 -23.86 -49.24
CA ASP A 112 13.06 -24.56 -50.43
C ASP A 112 13.85 -25.86 -50.69
N GLU A 113 14.60 -26.36 -49.71
CA GLU A 113 14.80 -27.81 -49.62
C GLU A 113 13.58 -28.40 -48.90
N GLU A 114 12.50 -28.54 -49.68
CA GLU A 114 11.53 -29.60 -49.51
C GLU A 114 12.31 -30.90 -49.33
N VAL A 115 12.56 -31.29 -48.08
CA VAL A 115 12.92 -32.68 -47.78
C VAL A 115 11.68 -33.46 -48.12
N ASP A 116 11.70 -34.05 -49.32
CA ASP A 116 10.78 -35.05 -49.81
C ASP A 116 10.29 -35.88 -48.63
N GLN A 117 8.97 -35.87 -48.45
CA GLN A 117 8.28 -36.90 -47.69
C GLN A 117 8.55 -38.19 -48.44
N ASP A 118 9.62 -38.89 -48.05
CA ASP A 118 9.82 -40.31 -48.36
C ASP A 118 8.50 -40.99 -47.99
N GLN A 119 7.80 -41.35 -49.06
CA GLN A 119 6.54 -42.06 -49.04
C GLN A 119 6.70 -43.32 -48.21
N ASP A 120 5.65 -43.62 -47.47
CA ASP A 120 5.41 -44.92 -46.86
C ASP A 120 5.52 -46.02 -47.92
N ASP A 121 6.68 -46.67 -47.99
CA ASP A 121 6.77 -48.05 -48.47
C ASP A 121 6.43 -48.97 -47.28
N ASP A 122 5.14 -49.26 -47.16
CA ASP A 122 4.65 -50.53 -46.60
C ASP A 122 5.23 -51.66 -47.45
N ASP A 123 6.12 -52.48 -46.87
CA ASP A 123 5.93 -53.93 -46.75
C ASP A 123 7.26 -54.68 -46.59
N ASN A 124 7.28 -55.52 -45.55
CA ASN A 124 8.09 -56.73 -45.38
C ASN A 124 9.62 -56.58 -45.36
N ASP A 125 10.25 -56.87 -44.22
CA ASP A 125 10.77 -58.23 -44.03
C ASP A 125 11.18 -58.47 -42.58
N ASP A 126 10.90 -59.70 -42.16
CA ASP A 126 11.28 -60.27 -40.88
C ASP A 126 12.81 -60.36 -40.72
N ASN A 127 13.24 -60.34 -39.47
CA ASN A 127 14.58 -60.74 -38.98
C ASN A 127 15.77 -59.89 -39.43
N ASP A 128 16.19 -58.94 -38.58
CA ASP A 128 17.61 -58.86 -38.24
C ASP A 128 17.85 -58.20 -36.88
N ASP A 129 18.38 -59.00 -35.95
CA ASP A 129 19.00 -58.56 -34.71
C ASP A 129 20.23 -57.71 -35.05
N ASN A 130 20.07 -56.39 -35.19
CA ASN A 130 21.19 -55.48 -35.30
C ASN A 130 21.03 -54.23 -34.44
N ALA A 131 21.56 -54.35 -33.24
CA ALA A 131 21.78 -53.30 -32.28
C ALA A 131 22.86 -52.31 -32.78
N ASP A 132 22.49 -51.27 -33.53
CA ASP A 132 23.20 -49.95 -33.51
C ASP A 132 22.55 -48.89 -34.44
N LYS A 133 21.39 -48.33 -34.08
CA LYS A 133 20.88 -47.10 -34.74
C LYS A 133 20.54 -45.97 -33.75
N PRO A 134 21.51 -45.34 -33.05
CA PRO A 134 21.24 -44.23 -32.12
C PRO A 134 21.34 -42.82 -32.74
N ARG A 135 21.53 -42.65 -34.06
CA ARG A 135 22.05 -41.37 -34.62
C ARG A 135 21.08 -40.45 -35.38
N ARG A 136 19.89 -40.89 -35.81
CA ARG A 136 18.95 -40.03 -36.56
C ARG A 136 18.02 -39.18 -35.67
N THR A 137 17.71 -39.65 -34.45
CA THR A 137 16.84 -38.93 -33.51
C THR A 137 17.49 -37.67 -32.91
N SER A 138 18.83 -37.61 -32.84
CA SER A 138 19.55 -36.49 -32.23
C SER A 138 19.54 -35.21 -33.06
N LYS A 139 19.66 -35.29 -34.40
CA LYS A 139 19.66 -34.10 -35.27
C LYS A 139 18.32 -33.37 -35.28
N ARG A 140 17.20 -34.11 -35.36
CA ARG A 140 15.85 -33.53 -35.34
C ARG A 140 15.54 -32.84 -34.01
N ARG A 141 16.03 -33.40 -32.90
CA ARG A 141 15.93 -32.79 -31.57
C ARG A 141 16.67 -31.45 -31.50
N LEU A 142 17.91 -31.38 -31.99
CA LEU A 142 18.69 -30.13 -32.01
C LEU A 142 18.03 -29.04 -32.88
N VAL A 143 17.49 -29.38 -34.06
CA VAL A 143 16.78 -28.42 -34.91
C VAL A 143 15.51 -27.91 -34.22
N ASN A 144 14.77 -28.77 -33.54
CA ASN A 144 13.57 -28.37 -32.79
C ASN A 144 13.93 -27.49 -31.59
N GLU A 145 14.99 -27.83 -30.84
CA GLU A 145 15.51 -27.02 -29.74
C GLU A 145 15.97 -25.63 -30.25
N GLN A 146 16.66 -25.56 -31.39
CA GLN A 146 17.07 -24.29 -31.99
C GLN A 146 15.88 -23.46 -32.47
N LYS A 147 14.87 -24.07 -33.11
CA LYS A 147 13.63 -23.39 -33.49
C LYS A 147 12.85 -22.87 -32.28
N ALA A 148 12.82 -23.63 -31.18
CA ALA A 148 12.20 -23.19 -29.93
C ALA A 148 12.93 -21.98 -29.33
N LEU A 149 14.26 -21.99 -29.28
CA LEU A 149 15.07 -20.87 -28.80
C LEU A 149 14.88 -19.60 -29.65
N VAL A 150 14.77 -19.74 -30.98
CA VAL A 150 14.52 -18.60 -31.87
C VAL A 150 13.12 -18.01 -31.63
N ARG A 151 12.11 -18.86 -31.42
CA ARG A 151 10.75 -18.41 -31.06
C ARG A 151 10.73 -17.68 -29.72
N GLN A 152 11.37 -18.26 -28.71
CA GLN A 152 11.48 -17.63 -27.38
C GLN A 152 12.15 -16.26 -27.47
N LYS A 153 13.29 -16.13 -28.16
CA LYS A 153 13.97 -14.83 -28.35
C LYS A 153 13.10 -13.81 -29.10
N LYS A 154 12.31 -14.27 -30.07
CA LYS A 154 11.38 -13.41 -30.82
C LYS A 154 10.24 -12.91 -29.93
N GLU A 155 9.71 -13.77 -29.07
CA GLU A 155 8.66 -13.43 -28.09
C GLU A 155 9.20 -12.47 -27.03
N GLU A 156 10.38 -12.73 -26.45
CA GLU A 156 11.07 -11.83 -25.51
C GLU A 156 11.35 -10.46 -26.15
N GLY A 157 11.83 -10.43 -27.40
CA GLY A 157 12.07 -9.18 -28.13
C GLY A 157 10.78 -8.38 -28.41
N ALA A 158 9.68 -9.05 -28.75
CA ALA A 158 8.39 -8.41 -28.94
C ALA A 158 7.82 -7.87 -27.62
N HIS A 159 7.99 -8.62 -26.53
CA HIS A 159 7.60 -8.22 -25.18
C HIS A 159 8.36 -6.97 -24.73
N LEU A 160 9.69 -6.96 -24.86
CA LEU A 160 10.52 -5.81 -24.53
C LEU A 160 10.15 -4.55 -25.33
N LYS A 161 9.89 -4.69 -26.63
CA LYS A 161 9.43 -3.58 -27.47
C LYS A 161 8.11 -3.00 -26.97
N ASN A 162 7.19 -3.85 -26.51
CA ASN A 162 5.93 -3.43 -25.91
C ASN A 162 6.15 -2.65 -24.61
N LEU A 163 6.99 -3.17 -23.69
CA LEU A 163 7.31 -2.48 -22.43
C LEU A 163 7.94 -1.10 -22.65
N ARG A 164 8.88 -0.97 -23.59
CA ARG A 164 9.45 0.33 -23.98
C ARG A 164 8.40 1.30 -24.51
N ALA A 165 7.49 0.81 -25.36
CA ALA A 165 6.39 1.62 -25.86
C ALA A 165 5.45 2.09 -24.75
N GLN A 166 5.13 1.23 -23.78
CA GLN A 166 4.31 1.59 -22.61
C GLN A 166 5.00 2.63 -21.74
N ARG A 167 6.30 2.45 -21.45
CA ARG A 167 7.13 3.42 -20.72
C ARG A 167 7.13 4.79 -21.39
N HIS A 168 7.43 4.85 -22.70
CA HIS A 168 7.45 6.13 -23.41
C HIS A 168 6.08 6.80 -23.41
N LYS A 169 5.01 6.03 -23.63
CA LYS A 169 3.65 6.56 -23.56
C LYS A 169 3.34 7.14 -22.18
N PHE A 170 3.76 6.46 -21.11
CA PHE A 170 3.57 6.92 -19.74
C PHE A 170 4.33 8.22 -19.44
N ILE A 171 5.59 8.32 -19.86
CA ILE A 171 6.39 9.55 -19.73
C ILE A 171 5.75 10.70 -20.53
N ASP A 172 5.33 10.44 -21.78
CA ASP A 172 4.63 11.43 -22.62
C ASP A 172 3.33 11.93 -21.93
N GLU A 173 2.58 11.03 -21.25
CA GLU A 173 1.37 11.35 -20.48
C GLU A 173 1.69 12.22 -19.24
N GLN A 174 2.73 11.88 -18.47
CA GLN A 174 3.16 12.67 -17.30
C GLN A 174 3.67 14.06 -17.69
N GLU A 175 4.49 14.17 -18.73
CA GLU A 175 4.97 15.46 -19.23
C GLU A 175 3.82 16.34 -19.72
N ALA A 176 2.83 15.76 -20.42
CA ALA A 176 1.64 16.50 -20.84
C ALA A 176 0.82 16.99 -19.64
N ALA A 177 0.65 16.16 -18.60
CA ALA A 177 -0.06 16.54 -17.39
C ALA A 177 0.64 17.68 -16.63
N LEU A 178 1.97 17.59 -16.47
CA LEU A 178 2.78 18.64 -15.86
C LEU A 178 2.68 19.97 -16.62
N LYS A 179 2.69 19.92 -17.96
CA LYS A 179 2.58 21.12 -18.79
C LYS A 179 1.20 21.80 -18.67
N VAL A 180 0.13 20.99 -18.58
CA VAL A 180 -1.21 21.52 -18.26
C VAL A 180 -1.21 22.21 -16.91
N LEU A 181 -0.50 21.67 -15.90
CA LEU A 181 -0.40 22.30 -14.58
C LEU A 181 0.38 23.61 -14.62
N GLU A 182 1.51 23.67 -15.34
CA GLU A 182 2.33 24.89 -15.50
C GLU A 182 1.57 26.03 -16.20
N ASP A 183 0.77 25.70 -17.22
CA ASP A 183 -0.05 26.67 -17.97
C ASP A 183 -1.31 27.11 -17.21
N SER A 184 -1.64 26.41 -16.12
CA SER A 184 -2.84 26.66 -15.35
C SER A 184 -2.54 27.63 -14.20
N ASP A 185 -3.28 28.75 -14.13
CA ASP A 185 -3.14 29.83 -13.12
C ASP A 185 -3.63 29.38 -11.71
N TYR A 186 -3.45 28.10 -11.39
CA TYR A 186 -3.97 27.42 -10.21
C TYR A 186 -3.02 27.60 -9.01
N GLY A 187 -2.82 28.86 -8.60
CA GLY A 187 -2.08 29.19 -7.39
C GLY A 187 -2.75 28.75 -6.08
N ASN A 188 -3.92 28.10 -6.13
CA ASN A 188 -4.77 27.85 -4.95
C ASN A 188 -5.40 26.45 -4.83
N THR A 189 -5.30 25.57 -5.82
CA THR A 189 -5.57 24.15 -5.59
C THR A 189 -4.36 23.54 -4.90
N SER A 190 -4.55 22.94 -3.72
CA SER A 190 -3.51 22.07 -3.17
C SER A 190 -3.20 21.02 -4.23
N TYR A 191 -1.93 20.84 -4.55
CA TYR A 191 -1.40 19.88 -5.52
C TYR A 191 -2.10 18.49 -5.41
N ASP A 192 -2.51 18.10 -4.19
CA ASP A 192 -3.21 16.83 -3.90
C ASP A 192 -4.71 16.76 -4.22
N SER A 193 -5.43 17.89 -4.39
CA SER A 193 -6.90 17.84 -4.53
C SER A 193 -7.40 17.54 -5.95
N MET A 194 -6.55 17.67 -6.98
CA MET A 194 -6.92 17.29 -8.35
C MET A 194 -6.74 15.81 -8.64
N HIS A 195 -5.95 15.15 -7.80
CA HIS A 195 -5.61 13.75 -7.92
C HIS A 195 -6.64 12.81 -7.24
N SER A 196 -7.54 13.36 -6.42
CA SER A 196 -8.62 12.62 -5.76
C SER A 196 -9.83 12.28 -6.65
N VAL A 197 -9.75 12.52 -7.97
CA VAL A 197 -10.77 11.99 -8.90
C VAL A 197 -10.55 10.48 -8.96
N HIS A 198 -11.59 9.67 -8.69
CA HIS A 198 -11.54 8.21 -8.76
C HIS A 198 -10.90 7.72 -10.06
N GLN A 199 -9.59 7.48 -10.03
CA GLN A 199 -8.89 6.76 -11.09
C GLN A 199 -9.22 5.29 -10.90
N ARG A 200 -9.72 4.64 -11.94
CA ARG A 200 -10.17 3.23 -11.90
C ARG A 200 -9.10 2.26 -11.37
N ASP A 201 -7.83 2.62 -11.54
CA ASP A 201 -6.68 1.79 -11.19
C ASP A 201 -5.92 2.29 -9.95
N ALA A 202 -6.39 3.37 -9.30
CA ALA A 202 -5.82 3.80 -8.03
C ALA A 202 -6.16 2.78 -6.94
N LYS A 203 -5.20 2.52 -6.04
CA LYS A 203 -5.46 1.69 -4.87
C LYS A 203 -5.91 2.57 -3.72
N ASP A 204 -7.07 2.23 -3.18
CA ASP A 204 -7.68 2.92 -2.07
C ASP A 204 -7.61 2.03 -0.81
N TYR A 205 -6.66 2.36 0.05
CA TYR A 205 -6.48 1.72 1.33
C TYR A 205 -7.06 2.61 2.42
N GLN A 206 -8.22 2.25 2.94
CA GLN A 206 -8.93 3.03 3.95
C GLN A 206 -9.02 2.25 5.27
N PRO A 207 -8.10 2.45 6.22
CA PRO A 207 -8.27 1.90 7.56
C PRO A 207 -9.47 2.55 8.24
N ASP A 208 -10.06 1.84 9.20
CA ASP A 208 -11.26 2.32 9.90
C ASP A 208 -11.02 3.59 10.74
N LEU A 209 -9.91 3.62 11.50
CA LEU A 209 -9.49 4.79 12.27
C LEU A 209 -8.00 5.06 12.08
N TYR A 210 -7.64 6.34 12.15
CA TYR A 210 -6.28 6.80 12.01
C TYR A 210 -6.02 7.93 12.99
N VAL A 211 -4.83 7.93 13.59
CA VAL A 211 -4.32 9.04 14.36
C VAL A 211 -3.26 9.73 13.53
N GLY A 212 -3.59 10.89 12.99
CA GLY A 212 -2.67 11.73 12.24
C GLY A 212 -2.05 12.80 13.12
N HIS A 213 -0.75 13.01 12.96
CA HIS A 213 -0.03 14.17 13.45
C HIS A 213 -0.11 15.27 12.41
N VAL A 214 -0.81 16.35 12.77
CA VAL A 214 -1.17 17.42 11.85
C VAL A 214 -0.55 18.72 12.33
N LYS A 215 0.19 19.39 11.44
CA LYS A 215 0.64 20.77 11.67
C LYS A 215 -0.06 21.72 10.72
N THR A 216 -0.59 22.78 11.30
CA THR A 216 -1.35 23.80 10.59
C THR A 216 -0.72 25.17 10.79
N VAL A 217 -0.80 26.02 9.78
CA VAL A 217 -0.53 27.46 9.89
C VAL A 217 -1.84 28.24 9.86
N LYS A 218 -1.91 29.33 10.62
CA LYS A 218 -3.01 30.29 10.51
C LYS A 218 -2.90 31.00 9.16
N LEU A 219 -4.02 31.08 8.45
CA LEU A 219 -4.13 31.87 7.23
C LEU A 219 -4.30 33.35 7.60
N VAL A 220 -3.61 34.25 6.90
CA VAL A 220 -3.81 35.69 7.06
C VAL A 220 -5.22 36.04 6.58
N HIS A 221 -5.95 36.86 7.35
CA HIS A 221 -7.22 37.38 6.91
C HIS A 221 -7.00 38.32 5.73
N THR A 222 -7.63 38.03 4.59
CA THR A 222 -7.56 38.83 3.38
C THR A 222 -8.87 39.59 3.18
N ASP A 223 -8.80 40.81 2.65
CA ASP A 223 -10.00 41.58 2.30
C ASP A 223 -10.67 41.12 0.98
N ASP A 224 -10.06 40.14 0.29
CA ASP A 224 -10.61 39.53 -0.93
C ASP A 224 -11.75 38.56 -0.60
N ILE A 225 -12.95 38.82 -1.15
CA ILE A 225 -14.19 38.09 -0.86
C ILE A 225 -14.09 36.60 -1.21
N ASP A 226 -13.42 36.26 -2.32
CA ASP A 226 -13.27 34.86 -2.74
C ASP A 226 -12.33 34.10 -1.79
N ASP A 227 -11.31 34.79 -1.27
CA ASP A 227 -10.34 34.24 -0.32
C ASP A 227 -10.91 34.20 1.12
N ILE A 228 -11.86 35.08 1.47
CA ILE A 228 -12.63 35.01 2.74
C ILE A 228 -13.45 33.73 2.81
N SER A 229 -14.18 33.40 1.73
CA SER A 229 -15.01 32.18 1.71
C SER A 229 -14.13 30.93 1.86
N HIS A 230 -13.03 30.89 1.09
CA HIS A 230 -12.09 29.78 1.11
C HIS A 230 -11.38 29.60 2.46
N SER A 231 -10.90 30.68 3.07
CA SER A 231 -10.29 30.64 4.40
C SER A 231 -11.30 30.27 5.48
N THR A 232 -12.55 30.73 5.39
CA THR A 232 -13.63 30.38 6.33
C THR A 232 -13.93 28.87 6.30
N TYR A 233 -14.03 28.25 5.12
CA TYR A 233 -14.27 26.80 5.01
C TYR A 233 -13.16 25.96 5.64
N ARG A 234 -11.93 26.49 5.70
CA ARG A 234 -10.78 25.84 6.35
C ARG A 234 -10.58 26.26 7.81
N ALA A 235 -11.57 26.93 8.41
CA ALA A 235 -11.48 27.51 9.75
C ALA A 235 -10.19 28.35 9.94
N TYR A 236 -9.80 29.10 8.90
CA TYR A 236 -8.62 29.96 8.84
C TYR A 236 -7.29 29.22 9.08
N ARG A 237 -7.22 27.94 8.74
CA ARG A 237 -6.00 27.14 8.85
C ARG A 237 -5.63 26.48 7.53
N LYS A 238 -4.33 26.27 7.31
CA LYS A 238 -3.82 25.43 6.22
C LYS A 238 -2.93 24.36 6.83
N THR A 239 -3.30 23.10 6.62
CA THR A 239 -2.43 21.96 6.91
C THR A 239 -1.25 21.99 5.95
N TYR A 240 -0.04 21.95 6.50
CA TYR A 240 1.19 21.83 5.70
C TYR A 240 1.93 20.52 5.98
N HIS A 241 1.49 19.78 7.00
CA HIS A 241 2.02 18.48 7.35
C HIS A 241 0.92 17.61 7.93
N ASP A 242 0.86 16.37 7.45
CA ASP A 242 0.04 15.29 7.98
C ASP A 242 0.85 13.99 7.87
N CYS A 243 1.15 13.33 8.99
CA CYS A 243 1.74 12.00 9.02
C CYS A 243 1.04 11.09 10.03
N GLY A 244 0.88 9.82 9.70
CA GLY A 244 0.23 8.87 10.59
C GLY A 244 1.10 8.44 11.74
N VAL A 245 0.50 8.40 12.92
CA VAL A 245 1.10 7.88 14.15
C VAL A 245 0.59 6.48 14.44
N LEU A 246 -0.70 6.27 14.19
CA LEU A 246 -1.39 5.03 14.55
C LEU A 246 -2.49 4.70 13.52
N ILE A 247 -2.50 3.45 13.05
CA ILE A 247 -3.48 2.88 12.11
C ILE A 247 -4.29 1.83 12.87
N VAL A 248 -5.62 1.92 12.82
CA VAL A 248 -6.52 0.95 13.45
C VAL A 248 -7.39 0.30 12.40
N GLU A 249 -7.49 -1.03 12.48
CA GLU A 249 -8.45 -1.81 11.71
C GLU A 249 -9.46 -2.48 12.64
N LEU A 250 -10.75 -2.32 12.31
CA LEU A 250 -11.86 -2.73 13.15
C LEU A 250 -12.66 -3.87 12.51
N LYS A 251 -12.53 -5.07 13.07
CA LYS A 251 -13.38 -6.21 12.69
C LYS A 251 -14.50 -6.44 13.68
N SER A 252 -15.51 -7.17 13.21
CA SER A 252 -16.61 -7.63 14.04
C SER A 252 -16.12 -8.46 15.24
N GLY A 253 -16.91 -8.49 16.30
CA GLY A 253 -16.68 -9.41 17.41
C GLY A 253 -17.15 -10.82 17.07
N ALA A 254 -16.63 -11.81 17.80
CA ALA A 254 -17.16 -13.17 17.72
C ALA A 254 -18.66 -13.22 18.02
N SER A 255 -19.40 -14.04 17.27
CA SER A 255 -20.85 -14.20 17.40
C SER A 255 -21.31 -14.43 18.83
N ARG A 256 -22.44 -13.81 19.23
CA ARG A 256 -23.10 -14.01 20.54
C ARG A 256 -23.40 -15.49 20.83
N THR A 257 -23.58 -16.29 19.79
CA THR A 257 -23.95 -17.71 19.92
C THR A 257 -22.73 -18.59 20.19
N THR A 258 -21.52 -18.12 19.91
CA THR A 258 -20.30 -18.88 20.15
C THR A 258 -19.82 -18.71 21.58
N LYS A 259 -19.34 -19.80 22.17
CA LYS A 259 -18.93 -19.86 23.58
C LYS A 259 -17.65 -20.69 23.71
N GLY A 260 -16.93 -20.48 24.80
CA GLY A 260 -15.74 -21.25 25.17
C GLY A 260 -14.70 -21.25 24.06
N ARG A 261 -14.22 -22.44 23.67
CA ARG A 261 -13.17 -22.59 22.65
C ARG A 261 -13.56 -21.98 21.29
N LYS A 262 -14.82 -22.11 20.87
CA LYS A 262 -15.26 -21.59 19.57
C LYS A 262 -15.23 -20.07 19.55
N PHE A 263 -15.66 -19.43 20.64
CA PHE A 263 -15.59 -17.98 20.80
C PHE A 263 -14.14 -17.47 20.69
N ASN A 264 -13.22 -18.10 21.42
CA ASN A 264 -11.80 -17.72 21.37
C ASN A 264 -11.18 -17.89 19.97
N MET A 265 -11.54 -18.97 19.26
CA MET A 265 -11.08 -19.20 17.89
C MET A 265 -11.61 -18.13 16.92
N GLU A 266 -12.88 -17.75 17.06
CA GLU A 266 -13.51 -16.73 16.23
C GLU A 266 -12.92 -15.35 16.50
N THR A 267 -12.73 -14.96 17.77
CA THR A 267 -12.04 -13.73 18.13
C THR A 267 -10.63 -13.66 17.53
N LYS A 268 -9.84 -14.74 17.66
CA LYS A 268 -8.50 -14.81 17.04
C LYS A 268 -8.57 -14.72 15.52
N SER A 269 -9.57 -15.33 14.89
CA SER A 269 -9.78 -15.22 13.44
C SER A 269 -10.04 -13.78 13.01
N GLN A 270 -10.86 -13.03 13.75
CA GLN A 270 -11.15 -11.62 13.45
C GLN A 270 -9.90 -10.74 13.62
N ILE A 271 -9.09 -10.99 14.66
CA ILE A 271 -7.81 -10.28 14.85
C ILE A 271 -6.82 -10.59 13.71
N ARG A 272 -6.76 -11.85 13.25
CA ARG A 272 -5.93 -12.23 12.09
C ARG A 272 -6.38 -11.50 10.83
N GLU A 273 -7.69 -11.46 10.57
CA GLU A 273 -8.26 -10.74 9.44
C GLU A 273 -7.90 -9.25 9.50
N ALA A 274 -8.10 -8.61 10.65
CA ALA A 274 -7.68 -7.22 10.90
C ALA A 274 -6.17 -7.02 10.66
N SER A 275 -5.34 -7.97 11.11
CA SER A 275 -3.88 -7.89 10.92
C SER A 275 -3.46 -8.02 9.46
N GLY A 276 -4.13 -8.85 8.65
CA GLY A 276 -3.84 -8.98 7.22
C GLY A 276 -4.17 -7.70 6.45
N ASP A 277 -5.24 -7.02 6.82
CA ASP A 277 -5.55 -5.70 6.24
C ASP A 277 -4.56 -4.62 6.71
N LEU A 278 -4.21 -4.61 8.01
CA LEU A 278 -3.17 -3.73 8.54
C LEU A 278 -1.81 -3.93 7.88
N PHE A 279 -1.44 -5.17 7.53
CA PHE A 279 -0.21 -5.45 6.81
C PHE A 279 -0.18 -4.67 5.49
N ARG A 280 -1.24 -4.74 4.70
CA ARG A 280 -1.39 -3.98 3.45
C ARG A 280 -1.37 -2.48 3.67
N TYR A 281 -2.06 -2.00 4.71
CA TYR A 281 -2.06 -0.57 5.05
C TYR A 281 -0.68 -0.08 5.47
N CYS A 282 0.11 -0.88 6.19
CA CYS A 282 1.47 -0.52 6.58
C CYS A 282 2.40 -0.46 5.36
N ILE A 283 2.30 -1.41 4.42
CA ILE A 283 3.06 -1.36 3.16
C ILE A 283 2.72 -0.06 2.39
N ALA A 284 1.42 0.25 2.24
CA ALA A 284 0.98 1.49 1.58
C ALA A 284 1.43 2.75 2.35
N TYR A 285 1.36 2.74 3.68
CA TYR A 285 1.79 3.83 4.54
C TYR A 285 3.28 4.15 4.33
N PHE A 286 4.17 3.16 4.35
CA PHE A 286 5.60 3.40 4.11
C PHE A 286 5.92 3.76 2.65
N ALA A 287 5.02 3.47 1.70
CA ALA A 287 5.12 3.95 0.33
C ALA A 287 4.84 5.46 0.24
N VAL A 288 3.78 5.91 0.92
CA VAL A 288 3.35 7.33 0.96
C VAL A 288 4.29 8.17 1.83
N TYR A 289 4.79 7.59 2.92
CA TYR A 289 5.68 8.23 3.89
C TYR A 289 7.06 7.55 3.90
N PRO A 290 7.90 7.71 2.86
CA PRO A 290 9.14 6.96 2.71
C PRO A 290 10.17 7.22 3.82
N ASN A 291 10.07 8.37 4.50
CA ASN A 291 10.95 8.74 5.60
C ASN A 291 10.50 8.16 6.96
N ALA A 292 9.26 7.66 7.07
CA ALA A 292 8.76 7.06 8.30
C ALA A 292 9.54 5.77 8.60
N GLN A 293 10.04 5.64 9.83
CA GLN A 293 10.78 4.47 10.28
C GLN A 293 9.86 3.40 10.86
N TYR A 294 8.74 3.81 11.43
CA TYR A 294 7.75 2.93 12.02
C TYR A 294 6.36 3.57 12.03
N VAL A 295 5.35 2.75 12.26
CA VAL A 295 3.97 3.15 12.55
C VAL A 295 3.40 2.25 13.64
N THR A 296 2.44 2.74 14.43
CA THR A 296 1.73 1.90 15.39
C THR A 296 0.51 1.29 14.70
N ALA A 297 0.36 -0.03 14.76
CA ALA A 297 -0.81 -0.71 14.21
C ALA A 297 -1.66 -1.32 15.33
N VAL A 298 -2.98 -1.21 15.23
CA VAL A 298 -3.95 -1.73 16.19
C VAL A 298 -4.99 -2.60 15.48
N ALA A 299 -4.96 -3.90 15.77
CA ALA A 299 -5.89 -4.88 15.23
C ALA A 299 -7.01 -5.15 16.24
N THR A 300 -8.27 -5.18 15.82
CA THR A 300 -9.40 -5.44 16.73
C THR A 300 -10.37 -6.47 16.18
N GLY A 301 -11.04 -7.18 17.11
CA GLY A 301 -12.11 -8.13 16.85
C GLY A 301 -13.18 -7.98 17.94
N GLY A 302 -14.11 -7.05 17.73
CA GLY A 302 -15.03 -6.60 18.80
C GLY A 302 -14.28 -5.80 19.87
N VAL A 303 -14.49 -6.09 21.17
CA VAL A 303 -13.72 -5.42 22.25
C VAL A 303 -12.29 -5.93 22.40
N PHE A 304 -11.97 -7.06 21.76
CA PHE A 304 -10.64 -7.62 21.84
C PHE A 304 -9.74 -6.88 20.89
N TRP A 305 -8.53 -6.57 21.34
CA TRP A 305 -7.56 -5.88 20.51
C TRP A 305 -6.14 -6.28 20.85
N SER A 306 -5.26 -6.07 19.89
CA SER A 306 -3.81 -6.15 20.04
C SER A 306 -3.20 -4.97 19.30
N TRP A 307 -1.99 -4.60 19.68
CA TRP A 307 -1.23 -3.59 18.99
C TRP A 307 0.21 -4.03 18.81
N SER A 308 0.89 -3.43 17.85
CA SER A 308 2.33 -3.56 17.68
C SER A 308 2.90 -2.29 17.10
N LYS A 309 4.12 -1.96 17.50
CA LYS A 309 4.97 -1.06 16.72
C LYS A 309 5.46 -1.84 15.50
N ILE A 310 5.23 -1.29 14.32
CA ILE A 310 5.62 -1.87 13.04
C ILE A 310 6.75 -1.03 12.48
N ASP A 311 7.95 -1.60 12.42
CA ASP A 311 9.08 -0.96 11.76
C ASP A 311 8.97 -1.14 10.24
N LYS A 312 9.57 -0.24 9.47
CA LYS A 312 9.50 -0.27 8.00
C LYS A 312 9.96 -1.60 7.39
N ASP A 313 10.94 -2.25 8.03
CA ASP A 313 11.51 -3.54 7.60
C ASP A 313 10.63 -4.75 7.95
N ASP A 314 9.61 -4.58 8.81
CA ASP A 314 8.65 -5.64 9.15
C ASP A 314 7.70 -5.98 7.98
N VAL A 315 7.61 -5.08 7.00
CA VAL A 315 6.76 -5.23 5.82
C VAL A 315 7.63 -5.21 4.56
N PRO A 316 7.20 -5.81 3.45
CA PRO A 316 7.91 -5.64 2.20
C PRO A 316 7.90 -4.17 1.79
N ALA A 317 8.93 -3.74 1.06
CA ALA A 317 8.87 -2.44 0.42
C ALA A 317 7.68 -2.44 -0.56
N TRP A 318 6.93 -1.35 -0.62
CA TRP A 318 5.95 -1.18 -1.69
C TRP A 318 6.71 -0.94 -3.01
N ASP A 319 7.09 -1.97 -3.74
CA ASP A 319 7.66 -1.86 -5.08
C ASP A 319 6.58 -1.95 -6.18
N GLY A 320 5.32 -2.18 -5.80
CA GLY A 320 4.21 -2.43 -6.72
C GLY A 320 4.11 -3.88 -7.17
N GLN A 321 4.99 -4.75 -6.66
CA GLN A 321 5.10 -6.19 -6.92
C GLN A 321 4.78 -6.99 -5.65
N ASP A 322 4.33 -8.23 -5.84
CA ASP A 322 4.40 -9.31 -4.84
C ASP A 322 5.67 -10.12 -5.18
N ASP A 323 6.84 -9.47 -5.19
CA ASP A 323 7.97 -9.91 -6.01
C ASP A 323 8.61 -11.23 -5.62
N ASP A 324 8.45 -11.56 -4.35
CA ASP A 324 8.61 -12.90 -3.86
C ASP A 324 7.34 -13.25 -3.08
N PRO A 325 6.41 -14.02 -3.68
CA PRO A 325 5.22 -14.47 -2.97
C PRO A 325 5.56 -15.24 -1.69
N GLU A 326 6.72 -15.90 -1.64
CA GLU A 326 7.20 -16.61 -0.46
C GLU A 326 7.69 -15.61 0.61
N GLU A 327 8.45 -14.58 0.24
CA GLU A 327 8.82 -13.50 1.18
C GLU A 327 7.59 -12.75 1.67
N TYR A 328 6.64 -12.43 0.79
CA TYR A 328 5.39 -11.74 1.13
C TYR A 328 4.60 -12.56 2.14
N GLU A 329 4.36 -13.85 1.84
CA GLU A 329 3.63 -14.75 2.72
C GLU A 329 4.38 -14.93 4.05
N GLN A 330 5.72 -15.05 4.02
CA GLN A 330 6.53 -15.15 5.23
C GLN A 330 6.43 -13.88 6.10
N LYS A 331 6.54 -12.69 5.49
CA LYS A 331 6.42 -11.42 6.20
C LYS A 331 5.00 -11.20 6.72
N GLU A 332 3.97 -11.54 5.95
CA GLU A 332 2.58 -11.47 6.41
C GLU A 332 2.36 -12.39 7.61
N GLN A 333 2.87 -13.64 7.57
CA GLN A 333 2.78 -14.56 8.70
C GLN A 333 3.51 -14.01 9.95
N LEU A 334 4.74 -13.52 9.80
CA LEU A 334 5.48 -12.91 10.91
C LEU A 334 4.79 -11.65 11.46
N PHE A 335 4.22 -10.84 10.58
CA PHE A 335 3.46 -9.65 10.93
C PHE A 335 2.21 -10.03 11.75
N THR A 336 1.40 -10.97 11.25
CA THR A 336 0.20 -11.46 11.95
C THR A 336 0.51 -12.03 13.32
N LEU A 337 1.63 -12.76 13.47
CA LEU A 337 2.06 -13.30 14.76
C LEU A 337 2.24 -12.22 15.84
N LYS A 338 2.65 -10.99 15.48
CA LYS A 338 2.79 -9.87 16.43
C LYS A 338 1.47 -9.50 17.13
N PHE A 339 0.31 -9.84 16.54
CA PHE A 339 -1.01 -9.53 17.09
C PHE A 339 -1.69 -10.71 17.80
N GLU A 340 -1.13 -11.92 17.72
CA GLU A 340 -1.77 -13.13 18.26
C GLU A 340 -1.42 -13.44 19.71
N GLU A 341 -0.29 -12.92 20.18
CA GLU A 341 0.27 -13.25 21.50
C GLU A 341 -0.47 -12.54 22.63
N ASN A 342 -0.78 -11.25 22.45
CA ASN A 342 -1.31 -10.39 23.51
C ASN A 342 -2.67 -9.83 23.11
N LEU A 343 -3.74 -10.40 23.65
CA LEU A 343 -5.11 -9.93 23.42
C LEU A 343 -5.66 -9.26 24.67
N PHE A 344 -6.01 -8.00 24.53
CA PHE A 344 -6.55 -7.17 25.61
C PHE A 344 -8.05 -6.93 25.39
N ILE A 345 -8.78 -6.72 26.48
CA ILE A 345 -10.22 -6.40 26.44
C ILE A 345 -10.39 -4.92 26.75
N LEU A 346 -10.90 -4.16 25.78
CA LEU A 346 -11.13 -2.73 25.96
C LEU A 346 -11.97 -2.43 27.21
N GLY A 347 -11.60 -1.40 27.98
CA GLY A 347 -12.30 -1.01 29.21
C GLY A 347 -11.83 -1.74 30.47
N THR A 348 -10.86 -2.65 30.37
CA THR A 348 -10.22 -3.31 31.52
C THR A 348 -8.94 -2.58 31.95
N GLU A 349 -8.51 -2.77 33.20
CA GLU A 349 -7.27 -2.17 33.73
C GLU A 349 -6.02 -2.59 32.94
N GLU A 350 -5.97 -3.84 32.49
CA GLU A 350 -4.89 -4.34 31.64
C GLU A 350 -4.86 -3.62 30.28
N SER A 351 -6.02 -3.46 29.64
CA SER A 351 -6.13 -2.67 28.41
C SER A 351 -5.75 -1.20 28.62
N ASP A 352 -6.07 -0.63 29.77
CA ASP A 352 -5.73 0.76 30.10
C ASP A 352 -4.22 0.95 30.26
N HIS A 353 -3.55 -0.01 30.89
CA HIS A 353 -2.09 -0.06 30.95
C HIS A 353 -1.47 -0.12 29.55
N GLN A 354 -2.03 -0.94 28.66
CA GLN A 354 -1.53 -1.08 27.30
C GLN A 354 -1.73 0.18 26.45
N TRP A 355 -2.84 0.89 26.60
CA TRP A 355 -3.00 2.21 25.97
C TRP A 355 -2.03 3.25 26.54
N THR A 356 -1.74 3.17 27.83
CA THR A 356 -0.68 3.99 28.45
C THR A 356 0.68 3.69 27.81
N GLU A 357 0.97 2.41 27.59
CA GLU A 357 2.20 1.96 26.92
C GLU A 357 2.28 2.49 25.49
N VAL A 358 1.26 2.25 24.65
CA VAL A 358 1.15 2.81 23.29
C VAL A 358 1.43 4.31 23.27
N ASN A 359 0.80 5.05 24.19
CA ASN A 359 0.96 6.48 24.25
C ASN A 359 2.41 6.88 24.57
N ASN A 360 3.03 6.22 25.54
CA ASN A 360 4.37 6.55 26.02
C ASN A 360 5.48 6.10 25.06
N THR A 361 5.32 4.95 24.40
CA THR A 361 6.36 4.35 23.56
C THR A 361 6.29 4.76 22.10
N CYS A 362 5.10 5.15 21.63
CA CYS A 362 4.87 5.39 20.21
C CYS A 362 4.34 6.80 19.93
N ILE A 363 3.24 7.19 20.58
CA ILE A 363 2.56 8.46 20.26
C ILE A 363 3.39 9.67 20.73
N TYR A 364 3.80 9.68 22.00
CA TYR A 364 4.53 10.80 22.58
C TYR A 364 5.91 11.06 21.96
N PRO A 365 6.76 10.05 21.70
CA PRO A 365 8.05 10.31 21.03
C PRO A 365 7.88 10.96 19.65
N LEU A 366 6.85 10.54 18.89
CA LEU A 366 6.57 11.12 17.58
C LEU A 366 6.22 12.61 17.66
N THR A 367 5.52 13.08 18.69
CA THR A 367 5.21 14.51 18.81
C THR A 367 6.40 15.35 19.27
N MET A 368 7.44 14.74 19.84
CA MET A 368 8.64 15.43 20.32
C MET A 368 9.76 15.48 19.28
N ASP A 369 9.99 14.36 18.59
CA ASP A 369 11.15 14.20 17.70
C ASP A 369 10.86 14.58 16.24
N HIS A 370 9.58 14.61 15.86
CA HIS A 370 9.16 14.90 14.48
C HIS A 370 8.79 16.37 14.31
N LEU A 371 9.80 17.18 13.98
CA LEU A 371 9.61 18.58 13.58
C LEU A 371 9.58 18.67 12.05
N PRO A 372 8.40 18.59 11.40
CA PRO A 372 8.33 18.81 9.97
C PRO A 372 8.80 20.23 9.66
N GLY A 373 9.71 20.37 8.70
CA GLY A 373 10.13 21.68 8.22
C GLY A 373 8.91 22.48 7.78
N VAL A 374 8.74 23.69 8.32
CA VAL A 374 7.73 24.62 7.80
C VAL A 374 8.14 24.93 6.35
N PRO A 375 7.26 24.76 5.35
CA PRO A 375 7.58 25.14 3.98
C PRO A 375 8.09 26.58 3.96
N GLU A 376 9.21 26.84 3.27
CA GLU A 376 9.78 28.19 3.17
C GLU A 376 8.68 29.19 2.81
N ALA A 377 8.62 30.28 3.58
CA ALA A 377 7.45 31.13 3.75
C ALA A 377 6.74 31.46 2.43
N ASN A 378 5.61 30.78 2.21
CA ASN A 378 4.61 31.31 1.30
C ASN A 378 4.23 32.71 1.84
N PRO A 379 4.30 33.79 1.03
CA PRO A 379 4.09 35.17 1.48
C PRO A 379 2.71 35.42 2.10
N ARG A 380 1.78 34.46 2.00
CA ARG A 380 0.45 34.47 2.65
C ARG A 380 0.40 33.81 4.03
N VAL A 381 1.52 33.29 4.54
CA VAL A 381 1.60 32.64 5.85
C VAL A 381 2.02 33.68 6.88
N ALA A 382 1.19 33.88 7.91
CA ALA A 382 1.54 34.72 9.03
C ALA A 382 2.80 34.14 9.71
N PRO A 383 3.76 34.98 10.14
CA PRO A 383 4.88 34.49 10.94
C PRO A 383 4.36 33.78 12.20
N PRO A 384 5.03 32.71 12.66
CA PRO A 384 4.68 32.08 13.93
C PRO A 384 4.75 33.11 15.06
N GLU A 385 3.71 33.17 15.90
CA GLU A 385 3.62 34.04 17.09
C GLU A 385 4.60 33.61 18.20
#